data_AF-W0DL90-F1
#
_entry.id   AF-W0DL90-F1
#
_cell.length_a   1.000
_cell.length_b   1.000
_cell.length_c   1.000
_cell.angle_alpha   90.00
_cell.angle_beta   90.00
_cell.angle_gamma   90.00
#
_symmetry.space_group_name_H-M   'P 1'
#
loop_
_entity.id
_entity.type
_entity.pdbx_description
1 polymer ?
#
loop_
_entity_poly.entity_id
_entity_poly.type
_entity_poly.pdbx_seq_one_letter_code
_entity_poly.pdbx_strand_id
1 'polypeptide(L)'
;MKQGVLLFAASLMLGWAGISNALPEGDVATGEELANQYCAACHGAGGVGMALNPPLAGMSEDIFIRTMRMFKTGERESATMGALSANMTDEQFVHMAAYYASLEPVAAELHIEGPLHHISASVCQSCHEDIYRQWSGSMHAKSTALRDPIHELLYRQEVGDPRKEGQVHQRSQRFPVCLQCHAPNAAKDQVTKLDAKDAYAEGVNCVACHQISGYKGVRRAEGGLRLGILAYETSDQLQAATGFPFDKLQEPGNSSNPHLPTGTLDAFGQAVPAALPLEGNPRMMRSSELCLGCHHLRPNPQGVPLCATGDEIEESGSQVTCQSCHMPIADGFANHSMGGGHDPAMLARAVVLTVDVQANGDGVRADVVMQNQLPHKMPTGAPFRNIQVRVTALDATGNVLWQNFETHAQQEAPEAYLFYQLADDEGKPAMPPVATQVGRDSRLEPHERRVISYDIPVQPAVVRAEMLYNLVFEGMKPRIMELTDDEELLEPRLMAIYEAKL
;
A
#
# COMPACT_ATOMS: atom_id res chain seq x y z
N MET A 1 15.00 15.92 -87.71
CA MET A 1 15.57 14.55 -87.66
C MET A 1 16.80 14.57 -86.77
N LYS A 2 16.85 13.63 -85.82
CA LYS A 2 18.03 13.12 -85.09
C LYS A 2 18.65 13.97 -83.95
N GLN A 3 18.36 13.45 -82.75
CA GLN A 3 19.26 13.18 -81.60
C GLN A 3 19.90 14.37 -80.86
N GLY A 4 19.33 14.66 -79.68
CA GLY A 4 19.96 15.48 -78.64
C GLY A 4 20.75 14.60 -77.66
N VAL A 5 22.00 14.98 -77.42
CA VAL A 5 22.86 14.48 -76.34
C VAL A 5 22.94 15.59 -75.30
N LEU A 6 22.52 15.30 -74.06
CA LEU A 6 22.67 16.18 -72.91
C LEU A 6 23.48 15.43 -71.84
N LEU A 7 24.70 15.93 -71.61
CA LEU A 7 25.61 15.53 -70.55
C LEU A 7 25.08 16.02 -69.20
N PHE A 8 24.93 15.11 -68.23
CA PHE A 8 24.71 15.45 -66.82
C PHE A 8 25.99 15.15 -66.03
N ALA A 9 26.51 16.17 -65.35
CA ALA A 9 27.63 16.07 -64.44
C ALA A 9 27.16 15.53 -63.07
N ALA A 10 27.96 14.62 -62.51
CA ALA A 10 27.72 13.93 -61.26
C ALA A 10 28.05 14.79 -60.03
N SER A 11 27.16 14.79 -59.05
CA SER A 11 27.42 15.28 -57.69
C SER A 11 27.28 14.09 -56.73
N LEU A 12 28.39 13.74 -56.07
CA LEU A 12 28.45 12.74 -54.99
C LEU A 12 27.58 13.20 -53.80
N MET A 13 26.60 12.39 -53.40
CA MET A 13 26.06 12.40 -52.04
C MET A 13 26.60 11.18 -51.29
N LEU A 14 27.43 11.42 -50.27
CA LEU A 14 27.74 10.42 -49.25
C LEU A 14 26.50 10.22 -48.37
N GLY A 15 25.87 9.05 -48.46
CA GLY A 15 24.85 8.60 -47.51
C GLY A 15 25.51 8.04 -46.26
N TRP A 16 25.25 8.66 -45.10
CA TRP A 16 25.44 8.05 -43.80
C TRP A 16 24.36 6.98 -43.60
N ALA A 17 24.73 5.70 -43.69
CA ALA A 17 23.90 4.61 -43.20
C ALA A 17 24.15 4.46 -41.69
N GLY A 18 23.16 4.83 -40.88
CA GLY A 18 23.11 4.46 -39.48
C GLY A 18 22.88 2.95 -39.38
N ILE A 19 23.80 2.24 -38.73
CA ILE A 19 23.63 0.83 -38.37
C ILE A 19 22.72 0.80 -37.14
N SER A 20 21.44 0.45 -37.33
CA SER A 20 20.55 0.10 -36.22
C SER A 20 20.92 -1.30 -35.73
N ASN A 21 21.50 -1.38 -34.52
CA ASN A 21 21.61 -2.64 -33.77
C ASN A 21 20.25 -2.97 -33.14
N ALA A 22 19.29 -3.41 -33.95
CA ALA A 22 18.14 -4.14 -33.44
C ALA A 22 18.59 -5.57 -33.14
N LEU A 23 18.16 -6.12 -32.00
CA LEU A 23 18.35 -7.54 -31.71
C LEU A 23 17.61 -8.37 -32.78
N PRO A 24 18.17 -9.53 -33.20
CA PRO A 24 17.53 -10.37 -34.18
C PRO A 24 16.22 -10.97 -33.64
N GLU A 25 15.34 -11.40 -34.55
CA GLU A 25 14.13 -12.13 -34.20
C GLU A 25 14.50 -13.51 -33.61
N GLY A 26 13.73 -13.98 -32.63
CA GLY A 26 13.99 -15.25 -31.95
C GLY A 26 13.87 -16.45 -32.90
N ASP A 27 14.77 -17.43 -32.74
CA ASP A 27 14.78 -18.66 -33.52
C ASP A 27 14.59 -19.83 -32.55
N VAL A 28 13.48 -20.54 -32.71
CA VAL A 28 13.05 -21.61 -31.80
C VAL A 28 14.04 -22.77 -31.82
N ALA A 29 14.63 -23.11 -32.97
CA ALA A 29 15.56 -24.23 -33.08
C ALA A 29 16.90 -23.94 -32.38
N THR A 30 17.46 -22.75 -32.61
CA THR A 30 18.66 -22.29 -31.89
C THR A 30 18.36 -22.15 -30.39
N GLY A 31 17.17 -21.66 -30.05
CA GLY A 31 16.70 -21.55 -28.66
C GLY A 31 16.62 -22.90 -27.95
N GLU A 32 16.12 -23.93 -28.63
CA GLU A 32 16.04 -25.30 -28.11
C GLU A 32 17.44 -25.88 -27.83
N GLU A 33 18.40 -25.70 -28.74
CA GLU A 33 19.77 -26.17 -28.55
C GLU A 33 20.43 -25.51 -27.33
N LEU A 34 20.31 -24.19 -27.22
CA LEU A 34 20.84 -23.42 -26.09
C LEU A 34 20.15 -23.80 -24.76
N ALA A 35 18.83 -23.94 -24.78
CA ALA A 35 18.05 -24.36 -23.60
C ALA A 35 18.46 -25.76 -23.12
N ASN A 36 18.68 -26.69 -24.04
CA ASN A 36 19.16 -28.04 -23.71
C ASN A 36 20.59 -28.02 -23.17
N GLN A 37 21.45 -27.16 -23.70
CA GLN A 37 22.83 -27.03 -23.28
C GLN A 37 22.98 -26.42 -21.88
N TYR A 38 22.21 -25.38 -21.56
CA TYR A 38 22.46 -24.54 -20.39
C TYR A 38 21.39 -24.63 -19.30
N CYS A 39 20.15 -24.97 -19.64
CA CYS A 39 19.01 -24.78 -18.75
C CYS A 39 18.37 -26.11 -18.34
N ALA A 40 18.31 -27.09 -19.25
CA ALA A 40 17.57 -28.34 -19.04
C ALA A 40 18.06 -29.17 -17.84
N ALA A 41 19.34 -29.07 -17.47
CA ALA A 41 19.89 -29.78 -16.31
C ALA A 41 19.30 -29.34 -14.96
N CYS A 42 18.79 -28.11 -14.88
CA CYS A 42 18.19 -27.55 -13.66
C CYS A 42 16.69 -27.30 -13.81
N HIS A 43 16.24 -26.86 -14.99
CA HIS A 43 14.85 -26.49 -15.28
C HIS A 43 14.04 -27.59 -15.97
N GLY A 44 14.60 -28.80 -16.08
CA GLY A 44 13.97 -29.95 -16.73
C GLY A 44 14.02 -29.90 -18.25
N ALA A 45 13.99 -31.08 -18.87
CA ALA A 45 13.85 -31.20 -20.32
C ALA A 45 12.54 -30.53 -20.77
N GLY A 46 12.60 -29.68 -21.79
CA GLY A 46 11.42 -28.89 -22.21
C GLY A 46 10.99 -27.82 -21.21
N GLY A 47 11.82 -27.44 -20.22
CA GLY A 47 11.51 -26.33 -19.31
C GLY A 47 10.36 -26.62 -18.33
N VAL A 48 10.09 -27.89 -18.03
CA VAL A 48 8.96 -28.29 -17.18
C VAL A 48 9.13 -27.99 -15.68
N GLY A 49 10.32 -27.53 -15.26
CA GLY A 49 10.66 -27.25 -13.87
C GLY A 49 11.11 -28.51 -13.10
N MET A 50 11.96 -28.33 -12.09
CA MET A 50 12.41 -29.41 -11.21
C MET A 50 12.72 -28.90 -9.80
N ALA A 51 12.05 -29.45 -8.78
CA ALA A 51 12.23 -29.08 -7.37
C ALA A 51 12.16 -27.54 -7.14
N LEU A 52 13.24 -26.90 -6.68
CA LEU A 52 13.29 -25.45 -6.45
C LEU A 52 13.55 -24.61 -7.71
N ASN A 53 13.77 -25.24 -8.88
CA ASN A 53 14.00 -24.54 -10.14
C ASN A 53 12.68 -24.40 -10.90
N PRO A 54 12.23 -23.16 -11.18
CA PRO A 54 10.91 -22.91 -11.75
C PRO A 54 10.80 -23.43 -13.20
N PRO A 55 9.58 -23.73 -13.68
CA PRO A 55 9.36 -24.00 -15.10
C PRO A 55 9.64 -22.77 -15.94
N LEU A 56 10.13 -23.03 -17.15
CA LEU A 56 10.40 -22.06 -18.19
C LEU A 56 9.44 -22.25 -19.39
N ALA A 57 8.83 -23.43 -19.53
CA ALA A 57 7.85 -23.71 -20.58
C ALA A 57 6.66 -22.74 -20.52
N GLY A 58 6.33 -22.11 -21.64
CA GLY A 58 5.26 -21.12 -21.76
C GLY A 58 5.59 -19.75 -21.17
N MET A 59 6.80 -19.51 -20.68
CA MET A 59 7.22 -18.18 -20.22
C MET A 59 7.28 -17.20 -21.39
N SER A 60 6.69 -16.00 -21.23
CA SER A 60 6.70 -15.00 -22.30
C SER A 60 8.12 -14.54 -22.62
N GLU A 61 8.34 -14.18 -23.89
CA GLU A 61 9.67 -13.79 -24.35
C GLU A 61 10.21 -12.58 -23.59
N ASP A 62 9.35 -11.58 -23.33
CA ASP A 62 9.72 -10.36 -22.62
C ASP A 62 10.11 -10.63 -21.17
N ILE A 63 9.37 -11.50 -20.47
CA ILE A 63 9.64 -11.86 -19.08
C ILE A 63 10.96 -12.63 -18.99
N PHE A 64 11.18 -13.58 -19.91
CA PHE A 64 12.42 -14.36 -19.95
C PHE A 64 13.65 -13.46 -20.17
N ILE A 65 13.61 -12.61 -21.22
CA ILE A 65 14.73 -11.72 -21.56
C ILE A 65 15.02 -10.75 -20.42
N ARG A 66 13.98 -10.13 -19.85
CA ARG A 66 14.12 -9.18 -18.74
C ARG A 66 14.71 -9.87 -17.51
N THR A 67 14.21 -11.05 -17.16
CA THR A 67 14.68 -11.82 -16.01
C THR A 67 16.15 -12.21 -16.15
N MET A 68 16.57 -12.69 -17.33
CA MET A 68 17.96 -13.06 -17.59
C MET A 68 18.91 -11.86 -17.56
N ARG A 69 18.46 -10.69 -18.04
CA ARG A 69 19.22 -9.44 -17.91
C ARG A 69 19.38 -9.02 -16.46
N MET A 70 18.33 -9.12 -15.65
CA MET A 70 18.41 -8.78 -14.22
C MET A 70 19.38 -9.68 -13.45
N PHE A 71 19.43 -10.97 -13.77
CA PHE A 71 20.46 -11.86 -13.20
C PHE A 71 21.87 -11.47 -13.67
N LYS A 72 22.02 -11.09 -14.94
CA LYS A 72 23.31 -10.70 -15.54
C LYS A 72 23.85 -9.39 -14.96
N THR A 73 22.98 -8.41 -14.68
CA THR A 73 23.36 -7.11 -14.10
C THR A 73 23.45 -7.14 -12.58
N GLY A 74 22.94 -8.19 -11.94
CA GLY A 74 22.87 -8.31 -10.48
C GLY A 74 21.69 -7.57 -9.86
N GLU A 75 20.80 -6.98 -10.66
CA GLU A 75 19.51 -6.41 -10.18
C GLU A 75 18.62 -7.48 -9.54
N ARG A 76 18.78 -8.73 -9.95
CA ARG A 76 18.17 -9.90 -9.30
C ARG A 76 19.28 -10.81 -8.78
N GLU A 77 19.36 -10.99 -7.47
CA GLU A 77 20.40 -11.80 -6.84
C GLU A 77 20.14 -13.30 -7.04
N SER A 78 21.15 -14.03 -7.53
CA SER A 78 21.23 -15.49 -7.52
C SER A 78 22.66 -15.92 -7.79
N ALA A 79 23.26 -16.71 -6.89
CA ALA A 79 24.61 -17.23 -7.10
C ALA A 79 24.71 -18.10 -8.37
N THR A 80 23.69 -18.93 -8.61
CA THR A 80 23.65 -19.85 -9.76
C THR A 80 23.28 -19.15 -11.06
N MET A 81 22.17 -18.40 -11.07
CA MET A 81 21.68 -17.76 -12.30
C MET A 81 22.50 -16.52 -12.67
N GLY A 82 23.08 -15.81 -11.69
CA GLY A 82 24.02 -14.72 -11.93
C GLY A 82 25.29 -15.22 -12.62
N ALA A 83 25.89 -16.31 -12.12
CA ALA A 83 27.08 -16.92 -12.75
C ALA A 83 26.80 -17.47 -14.16
N LEU A 84 25.61 -18.05 -14.38
CA LEU A 84 25.20 -18.58 -15.67
C LEU A 84 24.98 -17.46 -16.70
N SER A 85 24.17 -16.46 -16.35
CA SER A 85 23.79 -15.36 -17.25
C SER A 85 24.93 -14.40 -17.57
N ALA A 86 25.93 -14.28 -16.69
CA ALA A 86 27.14 -13.47 -16.94
C ALA A 86 27.92 -13.90 -18.19
N ASN A 87 27.85 -15.18 -18.56
CA ASN A 87 28.56 -15.75 -19.71
C ASN A 87 27.70 -15.83 -20.99
N MET A 88 26.49 -15.26 -20.96
CA MET A 88 25.54 -15.32 -22.07
C MET A 88 25.36 -13.95 -22.74
N THR A 89 25.03 -13.98 -24.02
CA THR A 89 24.70 -12.80 -24.83
C THR A 89 23.20 -12.53 -24.81
N ASP A 90 22.82 -11.28 -25.08
CA ASP A 90 21.41 -10.90 -25.18
C ASP A 90 20.69 -11.59 -26.35
N GLU A 91 21.41 -11.90 -27.43
CA GLU A 91 20.93 -12.68 -28.57
C GLU A 91 20.58 -14.13 -28.15
N GLN A 92 21.43 -14.76 -27.33
CA GLN A 92 21.12 -16.07 -26.77
C GLN A 92 19.87 -16.05 -25.87
N PHE A 93 19.64 -14.95 -25.13
CA PHE A 93 18.39 -14.80 -24.37
C PHE A 93 17.17 -14.73 -25.28
N VAL A 94 17.26 -14.03 -26.41
CA VAL A 94 16.16 -13.89 -27.37
C VAL A 94 15.81 -15.25 -28.02
N HIS A 95 16.80 -16.04 -28.42
CA HIS A 95 16.52 -17.38 -28.97
C HIS A 95 15.91 -18.32 -27.93
N MET A 96 16.46 -18.38 -26.71
CA MET A 96 15.91 -19.21 -25.62
C MET A 96 14.50 -18.76 -25.21
N ALA A 97 14.24 -17.44 -25.20
CA ALA A 97 12.93 -16.87 -24.97
C ALA A 97 11.90 -17.37 -25.99
N ALA A 98 12.21 -17.29 -27.29
CA ALA A 98 11.34 -17.77 -28.35
C ALA A 98 11.05 -19.27 -28.24
N TYR A 99 12.06 -20.08 -27.90
CA TYR A 99 11.87 -21.50 -27.64
C TYR A 99 10.92 -21.75 -26.47
N TYR A 100 11.18 -21.17 -25.30
CA TYR A 100 10.37 -21.41 -24.11
C TYR A 100 8.93 -20.89 -24.25
N ALA A 101 8.73 -19.75 -24.91
CA ALA A 101 7.41 -19.21 -25.21
C ALA A 101 6.61 -20.11 -26.17
N SER A 102 7.28 -20.91 -27.00
CA SER A 102 6.63 -21.84 -27.93
C SER A 102 6.11 -23.13 -27.28
N LEU A 103 6.52 -23.42 -26.04
CA LEU A 103 6.13 -24.63 -25.33
C LEU A 103 4.79 -24.45 -24.61
N GLU A 104 4.04 -25.55 -24.46
CA GLU A 104 2.83 -25.53 -23.64
C GLU A 104 3.20 -25.18 -22.18
N PRO A 105 2.51 -24.23 -21.54
CA PRO A 105 2.76 -23.90 -20.15
C PRO A 105 2.57 -25.12 -19.27
N VAL A 106 3.66 -25.56 -18.62
CA VAL A 106 3.52 -26.49 -17.51
C VAL A 106 3.01 -25.68 -16.34
N ALA A 107 1.76 -25.90 -15.95
CA ALA A 107 1.28 -25.42 -14.67
C ALA A 107 2.25 -25.95 -13.62
N ALA A 108 3.13 -25.09 -13.10
CA ALA A 108 3.94 -25.45 -11.96
C ALA A 108 2.94 -25.93 -10.90
N GLU A 109 3.02 -27.20 -10.46
CA GLU A 109 2.34 -27.57 -9.25
C GLU A 109 2.90 -26.65 -8.17
N LEU A 110 2.11 -25.66 -7.75
CA LEU A 110 2.53 -24.70 -6.75
C LEU A 110 2.82 -25.47 -5.45
N HIS A 111 4.09 -25.74 -5.17
CA HIS A 111 4.50 -26.44 -3.97
C HIS A 111 4.80 -25.41 -2.88
N ILE A 112 3.89 -25.30 -1.93
CA ILE A 112 4.04 -24.45 -0.75
C ILE A 112 4.57 -25.32 0.40
N GLU A 113 5.79 -25.05 0.83
CA GLU A 113 6.34 -25.64 2.04
C GLU A 113 6.14 -24.72 3.25
N GLY A 114 5.69 -25.29 4.37
CA GLY A 114 5.52 -24.57 5.63
C GLY A 114 4.12 -23.96 5.81
N PRO A 115 3.93 -23.18 6.89
CA PRO A 115 2.63 -22.63 7.22
C PRO A 115 2.25 -21.48 6.28
N LEU A 116 0.95 -21.31 6.00
CA LEU A 116 0.46 -20.31 5.05
C LEU A 116 0.92 -18.87 5.35
N HIS A 117 1.15 -18.50 6.60
CA HIS A 117 1.59 -17.14 6.96
C HIS A 117 3.06 -16.86 6.62
N HIS A 118 3.80 -17.84 6.09
CA HIS A 118 5.16 -17.65 5.58
C HIS A 118 5.19 -17.35 4.08
N ILE A 119 4.04 -17.41 3.41
CA ILE A 119 3.96 -17.21 1.96
C ILE A 119 4.15 -15.73 1.64
N SER A 120 5.08 -15.46 0.73
CA SER A 120 5.28 -14.13 0.14
C SER A 120 4.10 -13.77 -0.77
N ALA A 121 3.72 -12.50 -0.76
CA ALA A 121 2.74 -11.94 -1.68
C ALA A 121 3.13 -12.11 -3.17
N SER A 122 4.42 -12.30 -3.48
CA SER A 122 4.89 -12.58 -4.85
C SER A 122 4.34 -13.90 -5.41
N VAL A 123 4.01 -14.87 -4.55
CA VAL A 123 3.30 -16.09 -4.97
C VAL A 123 1.91 -15.73 -5.49
N CYS A 124 1.18 -14.87 -4.77
CA CYS A 124 -0.15 -14.40 -5.17
C CYS A 124 -0.11 -13.56 -6.46
N GLN A 125 0.96 -12.78 -6.66
CA GLN A 125 1.14 -11.93 -7.85
C GLN A 125 1.01 -12.71 -9.17
N SER A 126 1.49 -13.96 -9.21
CA SER A 126 1.48 -14.81 -10.42
C SER A 126 0.10 -14.97 -11.06
N CYS A 127 -0.97 -14.91 -10.27
CA CYS A 127 -2.36 -14.99 -10.74
C CYS A 127 -3.19 -13.72 -10.43
N HIS A 128 -2.76 -12.92 -9.45
CA HIS A 128 -3.48 -11.74 -8.96
C HIS A 128 -2.65 -10.46 -9.12
N GLU A 129 -2.08 -10.25 -10.32
CA GLU A 129 -1.15 -9.15 -10.60
C GLU A 129 -1.73 -7.77 -10.27
N ASP A 130 -2.98 -7.51 -10.66
CA ASP A 130 -3.63 -6.21 -10.40
C ASP A 130 -3.81 -5.92 -8.90
N ILE A 131 -4.26 -6.93 -8.14
CA ILE A 131 -4.40 -6.83 -6.69
C ILE A 131 -3.03 -6.64 -6.04
N TYR A 132 -2.02 -7.40 -6.47
CA TYR A 132 -0.65 -7.26 -5.97
C TYR A 132 -0.09 -5.86 -6.24
N ARG A 133 -0.28 -5.32 -7.46
CA ARG A 133 0.14 -3.96 -7.82
C ARG A 133 -0.52 -2.91 -6.93
N GLN A 134 -1.82 -3.04 -6.67
CA GLN A 134 -2.54 -2.14 -5.76
C GLN A 134 -2.05 -2.27 -4.31
N TRP A 135 -1.91 -3.49 -3.79
CA TRP A 135 -1.46 -3.76 -2.43
C TRP A 135 -0.02 -3.31 -2.20
N SER A 136 0.90 -3.62 -3.12
CA SER A 136 2.34 -3.30 -2.99
C SER A 136 2.60 -1.78 -2.90
N GLY A 137 1.73 -0.97 -3.50
CA GLY A 137 1.75 0.48 -3.37
C GLY A 137 1.20 1.01 -2.03
N SER A 138 0.39 0.22 -1.34
CA SER A 138 -0.33 0.62 -0.11
C SER A 138 0.59 0.68 1.12
N MET A 139 0.09 1.34 2.18
CA MET A 139 0.78 1.33 3.47
C MET A 139 0.67 0.00 4.23
N HIS A 140 -0.19 -0.93 3.79
CA HIS A 140 -0.21 -2.29 4.34
C HIS A 140 1.06 -3.06 3.95
N ALA A 141 1.48 -2.97 2.68
CA ALA A 141 2.73 -3.57 2.20
C ALA A 141 4.00 -2.88 2.74
N LYS A 142 3.85 -1.63 3.20
CA LYS A 142 4.92 -0.79 3.75
C LYS A 142 4.81 -0.63 5.27
N SER A 143 3.99 -1.42 5.94
CA SER A 143 3.64 -1.18 7.35
C SER A 143 4.79 -1.39 8.33
N THR A 144 5.84 -2.12 7.93
CA THR A 144 6.95 -2.46 8.81
C THR A 144 7.91 -1.28 9.02
N ALA A 145 8.67 -1.33 10.12
CA ALA A 145 9.74 -0.38 10.40
C ALA A 145 10.95 -0.52 9.42
N LEU A 146 10.88 -1.43 8.45
CA LEU A 146 11.85 -1.51 7.36
C LEU A 146 11.47 -0.64 6.16
N ARG A 147 10.20 -0.27 6.03
CA ARG A 147 9.63 0.33 4.81
C ARG A 147 8.88 1.64 5.01
N ASP A 148 8.46 1.95 6.24
CA ASP A 148 7.86 3.24 6.61
C ASP A 148 8.80 4.01 7.55
N PRO A 149 9.43 5.12 7.09
CA PRO A 149 10.37 5.89 7.91
C PRO A 149 9.69 6.61 9.08
N ILE A 150 8.39 6.95 8.98
CA ILE A 150 7.63 7.53 10.10
C ILE A 150 7.47 6.48 11.20
N HIS A 151 7.09 5.26 10.82
CA HIS A 151 6.97 4.16 11.76
C HIS A 151 8.35 3.72 12.28
N GLU A 152 9.38 3.69 11.44
CA GLU A 152 10.74 3.32 11.81
C GLU A 152 11.29 4.24 12.91
N LEU A 153 11.08 5.55 12.80
CA LEU A 153 11.47 6.51 13.84
C LEU A 153 10.91 6.09 15.20
N LEU A 154 9.59 5.84 15.27
CA LEU A 154 8.92 5.46 16.51
C LEU A 154 9.33 4.07 16.99
N TYR A 155 9.51 3.11 16.07
CA TYR A 155 9.90 1.75 16.38
C TYR A 155 11.31 1.70 16.97
N ARG A 156 12.27 2.42 16.39
CA ARG A 156 13.64 2.53 16.91
C ARG A 156 13.68 3.16 18.29
N GLN A 157 12.82 4.15 18.55
CA GLN A 157 12.73 4.80 19.85
C GLN A 157 12.12 3.92 20.94
N GLU A 158 11.05 3.16 20.64
CA GLU A 158 10.29 2.43 21.67
C GLU A 158 10.68 0.95 21.75
N VAL A 159 11.32 0.41 20.73
CA VAL A 159 11.71 -1.00 20.60
C VAL A 159 13.19 -1.11 20.32
N GLY A 160 13.64 -0.80 19.11
CA GLY A 160 15.03 -0.96 18.71
C GLY A 160 15.20 -1.21 17.21
N ASP A 161 16.25 -1.94 16.85
CA ASP A 161 16.60 -2.20 15.45
C ASP A 161 15.69 -3.28 14.84
N PRO A 162 14.90 -2.97 13.78
CA PRO A 162 13.99 -3.94 13.16
C PRO A 162 14.71 -5.10 12.44
N ARG A 163 16.04 -5.05 12.29
CA ARG A 163 16.86 -6.10 11.67
C ARG A 163 17.48 -7.06 12.69
N LYS A 164 17.16 -6.91 13.98
CA LYS A 164 17.70 -7.74 15.07
C LYS A 164 16.62 -8.60 15.69
N GLU A 165 17.03 -9.81 16.09
CA GLU A 165 16.17 -10.72 16.84
C GLU A 165 16.16 -10.34 18.34
N GLY A 166 15.16 -10.83 19.08
CA GLY A 166 15.08 -10.68 20.53
C GLY A 166 14.85 -9.25 20.99
N GLN A 167 14.30 -8.39 20.13
CA GLN A 167 13.93 -7.04 20.54
C GLN A 167 12.74 -7.09 21.50
N VAL A 168 12.70 -6.16 22.44
CA VAL A 168 11.58 -5.97 23.36
C VAL A 168 11.19 -4.51 23.39
N HIS A 169 9.93 -4.23 23.70
CA HIS A 169 9.53 -2.85 23.97
C HIS A 169 10.30 -2.34 25.20
N GLN A 170 11.01 -1.23 25.07
CA GLN A 170 12.01 -0.77 26.04
C GLN A 170 11.44 -0.50 27.43
N ARG A 171 10.19 -0.03 27.53
CA ARG A 171 9.53 0.20 28.83
C ARG A 171 8.91 -1.06 29.44
N SER A 172 8.11 -1.78 28.67
CA SER A 172 7.34 -2.93 29.20
C SER A 172 8.16 -4.21 29.29
N GLN A 173 9.32 -4.29 28.61
CA GLN A 173 10.17 -5.47 28.51
C GLN A 173 9.41 -6.70 27.97
N ARG A 174 8.39 -6.46 27.14
CA ARG A 174 7.57 -7.49 26.49
C ARG A 174 7.80 -7.50 24.99
N PHE A 175 7.34 -8.58 24.34
CA PHE A 175 7.30 -8.67 22.89
C PHE A 175 6.68 -7.40 22.27
N PRO A 176 7.27 -6.84 21.20
CA PRO A 176 6.84 -5.55 20.68
C PRO A 176 5.40 -5.57 20.16
N VAL A 177 4.51 -4.87 20.86
CA VAL A 177 3.08 -4.81 20.51
C VAL A 177 2.84 -4.22 19.12
N CYS A 178 3.76 -3.39 18.63
CA CYS A 178 3.71 -2.81 17.28
C CYS A 178 3.57 -3.89 16.20
N LEU A 179 4.27 -5.02 16.36
CA LEU A 179 4.31 -6.09 15.35
C LEU A 179 2.95 -6.77 15.18
N GLN A 180 2.09 -6.73 16.20
CA GLN A 180 0.75 -7.32 16.11
C GLN A 180 -0.09 -6.69 14.98
N CYS A 181 0.15 -5.41 14.66
CA CYS A 181 -0.52 -4.70 13.58
C CYS A 181 0.40 -4.44 12.37
N HIS A 182 1.70 -4.18 12.60
CA HIS A 182 2.62 -3.72 11.56
C HIS A 182 3.42 -4.84 10.86
N ALA A 183 3.53 -6.02 11.47
CA ALA A 183 4.18 -7.20 10.91
C ALA A 183 3.52 -8.48 11.46
N PRO A 184 2.22 -8.69 11.19
CA PRO A 184 1.40 -9.72 11.84
C PRO A 184 1.95 -11.14 11.69
N ASN A 185 2.56 -11.47 10.55
CA ASN A 185 3.17 -12.78 10.34
C ASN A 185 4.39 -12.99 11.24
N ALA A 186 5.23 -11.97 11.44
CA ALA A 186 6.36 -12.03 12.37
C ALA A 186 5.87 -12.13 13.82
N ALA A 187 4.80 -11.40 14.16
CA ALA A 187 4.18 -11.47 15.47
C ALA A 187 3.59 -12.86 15.78
N LYS A 188 3.00 -13.53 14.78
CA LYS A 188 2.49 -14.90 14.91
C LYS A 188 3.60 -15.89 15.28
N ASP A 189 4.81 -15.68 14.76
CA ASP A 189 5.99 -16.50 15.06
C ASP A 189 6.81 -16.01 16.27
N GLN A 190 6.41 -14.91 16.91
CA GLN A 190 7.17 -14.25 17.98
C GLN A 190 8.61 -13.86 17.57
N VAL A 191 8.77 -13.44 16.32
CA VAL A 191 10.04 -13.01 15.71
C VAL A 191 10.10 -11.48 15.64
N THR A 192 11.26 -10.90 15.95
CA THR A 192 11.48 -9.45 15.80
C THR A 192 12.44 -9.07 14.69
N LYS A 193 13.17 -10.03 14.11
CA LYS A 193 14.02 -9.80 12.94
C LYS A 193 13.16 -9.74 11.66
N LEU A 194 12.73 -8.54 11.29
CA LEU A 194 11.72 -8.34 10.23
C LEU A 194 12.22 -8.64 8.82
N ASP A 195 13.54 -8.66 8.61
CA ASP A 195 14.22 -8.99 7.35
C ASP A 195 14.59 -10.48 7.24
N ALA A 196 14.15 -11.32 8.19
CA ALA A 196 14.46 -12.76 8.17
C ALA A 196 13.63 -13.56 7.13
N LYS A 197 12.47 -13.04 6.72
CA LYS A 197 11.59 -13.63 5.70
C LYS A 197 10.82 -12.55 4.97
N ASP A 198 10.49 -12.80 3.71
CA ASP A 198 9.67 -11.89 2.91
C ASP A 198 8.30 -11.64 3.55
N ALA A 199 7.63 -12.70 4.03
CA ALA A 199 6.33 -12.57 4.71
C ALA A 199 6.36 -11.70 5.98
N TYR A 200 7.54 -11.48 6.59
CA TYR A 200 7.71 -10.54 7.70
C TYR A 200 7.95 -9.12 7.18
N ALA A 201 8.85 -8.96 6.21
CA ALA A 201 9.21 -7.68 5.62
C ALA A 201 8.04 -7.03 4.84
N GLU A 202 7.17 -7.84 4.26
CA GLU A 202 5.96 -7.45 3.53
C GLU A 202 4.85 -6.87 4.41
N GLY A 203 5.00 -6.90 5.74
CA GLY A 203 4.07 -6.25 6.66
C GLY A 203 2.70 -6.90 6.67
N VAL A 204 1.64 -6.11 6.50
CA VAL A 204 0.28 -6.60 6.36
C VAL A 204 0.09 -7.09 4.92
N ASN A 205 0.53 -8.32 4.66
CA ASN A 205 0.52 -8.94 3.33
C ASN A 205 -0.77 -9.75 3.06
N CYS A 206 -0.82 -10.41 1.89
CA CYS A 206 -1.98 -11.16 1.44
C CYS A 206 -2.45 -12.19 2.48
N VAL A 207 -1.55 -13.06 2.93
CA VAL A 207 -1.87 -14.15 3.87
C VAL A 207 -2.14 -13.64 5.29
N ALA A 208 -1.55 -12.51 5.69
CA ALA A 208 -1.87 -11.88 6.97
C ALA A 208 -3.36 -11.53 7.09
N CYS A 209 -3.97 -11.02 6.02
CA CYS A 209 -5.40 -10.70 5.98
C CYS A 209 -6.24 -11.92 5.60
N HIS A 210 -5.83 -12.67 4.58
CA HIS A 210 -6.59 -13.78 4.03
C HIS A 210 -6.52 -15.07 4.86
N GLN A 211 -5.90 -15.06 6.03
CA GLN A 211 -6.04 -16.16 6.99
C GLN A 211 -7.02 -15.84 8.12
N ILE A 212 -7.54 -14.62 8.21
CA ILE A 212 -8.46 -14.22 9.27
C ILE A 212 -9.81 -14.92 9.06
N SER A 213 -10.16 -15.85 9.94
CA SER A 213 -11.39 -16.65 9.87
C SER A 213 -12.48 -16.15 10.83
N GLY A 214 -12.10 -15.41 11.86
CA GLY A 214 -13.04 -14.89 12.85
C GLY A 214 -12.47 -13.70 13.61
N TYR A 215 -13.37 -12.90 14.18
CA TYR A 215 -13.04 -11.72 14.98
C TYR A 215 -13.52 -11.89 16.42
N LYS A 216 -12.60 -11.75 17.36
CA LYS A 216 -12.85 -11.95 18.80
C LYS A 216 -13.13 -10.63 19.54
N GLY A 217 -12.99 -9.49 18.87
CA GLY A 217 -13.05 -8.17 19.48
C GLY A 217 -11.72 -7.72 20.11
N VAL A 218 -11.41 -6.42 20.01
CA VAL A 218 -10.22 -5.86 20.66
C VAL A 218 -10.33 -5.79 22.18
N ARG A 219 -11.54 -5.73 22.75
CA ARG A 219 -11.75 -5.73 24.21
C ARG A 219 -11.93 -7.16 24.72
N ARG A 220 -11.29 -7.49 25.85
CA ARG A 220 -11.48 -8.78 26.56
C ARG A 220 -12.59 -8.67 27.60
N ALA A 221 -13.32 -9.74 27.86
CA ALA A 221 -14.41 -9.76 28.84
C ALA A 221 -13.89 -9.57 30.28
N GLU A 222 -12.71 -10.13 30.55
CA GLU A 222 -11.96 -10.05 31.80
C GLU A 222 -11.13 -8.76 31.95
N GLY A 223 -11.18 -7.85 30.96
CA GLY A 223 -10.40 -6.62 30.91
C GLY A 223 -9.10 -6.74 30.09
N GLY A 224 -8.62 -5.59 29.59
CA GLY A 224 -7.46 -5.48 28.72
C GLY A 224 -7.77 -5.66 27.23
N LEU A 225 -6.73 -5.54 26.39
CA LEU A 225 -6.87 -5.44 24.93
C LEU A 225 -6.16 -6.55 24.15
N ARG A 226 -6.80 -6.97 23.06
CA ARG A 226 -6.27 -7.80 21.97
C ARG A 226 -6.02 -6.86 20.79
N LEU A 227 -4.75 -6.56 20.51
CA LEU A 227 -4.37 -5.68 19.41
C LEU A 227 -3.91 -6.51 18.22
N GLY A 228 -4.24 -6.05 17.02
CA GLY A 228 -3.83 -6.63 15.75
C GLY A 228 -4.24 -8.10 15.63
N ILE A 229 -3.29 -8.95 15.22
CA ILE A 229 -3.55 -10.38 14.99
C ILE A 229 -4.09 -11.12 16.22
N LEU A 230 -3.83 -10.62 17.45
CA LEU A 230 -4.38 -11.20 18.68
C LEU A 230 -5.91 -11.08 18.78
N ALA A 231 -6.51 -10.14 18.06
CA ALA A 231 -7.96 -9.93 18.01
C ALA A 231 -8.68 -10.94 17.11
N TYR A 232 -7.94 -11.74 16.35
CA TYR A 232 -8.51 -12.65 15.34
C TYR A 232 -8.33 -14.12 15.66
N GLU A 233 -9.18 -14.92 15.05
CA GLU A 233 -8.95 -16.34 14.79
C GLU A 233 -8.34 -16.47 13.40
N THR A 234 -7.39 -17.39 13.25
CA THR A 234 -6.74 -17.64 11.96
C THR A 234 -6.97 -19.07 11.50
N SER A 235 -7.11 -19.27 10.20
CA SER A 235 -7.22 -20.57 9.55
C SER A 235 -5.93 -20.98 8.86
N ASP A 236 -5.74 -22.29 8.73
CA ASP A 236 -4.74 -22.91 7.86
C ASP A 236 -5.24 -23.04 6.40
N GLN A 237 -6.41 -22.46 6.11
CA GLN A 237 -6.95 -22.24 4.77
C GLN A 237 -7.12 -20.74 4.53
N LEU A 238 -6.87 -20.31 3.29
CA LEU A 238 -7.20 -18.96 2.87
C LEU A 238 -8.70 -18.71 2.99
N GLN A 239 -9.05 -17.47 3.28
CA GLN A 239 -10.40 -17.02 3.56
C GLN A 239 -10.78 -16.04 2.45
N ALA A 240 -11.92 -16.27 1.80
CA ALA A 240 -12.36 -15.47 0.66
C ALA A 240 -13.80 -14.99 0.84
N ALA A 241 -14.18 -13.90 0.17
CA ALA A 241 -15.52 -13.34 0.27
C ALA A 241 -16.64 -14.23 -0.28
N THR A 242 -16.32 -15.25 -1.07
CA THR A 242 -17.29 -16.18 -1.68
C THR A 242 -16.82 -17.63 -1.63
N GLY A 243 -15.51 -17.89 -1.79
CA GLY A 243 -14.99 -19.25 -1.94
C GLY A 243 -15.25 -19.82 -3.34
N PHE A 244 -15.17 -21.15 -3.49
CA PHE A 244 -15.53 -21.85 -4.73
C PHE A 244 -16.94 -22.45 -4.59
N PRO A 245 -17.96 -21.91 -5.27
CA PRO A 245 -19.34 -22.35 -5.09
C PRO A 245 -19.71 -23.65 -5.83
N PHE A 246 -18.75 -24.35 -6.46
CA PHE A 246 -19.03 -25.52 -7.28
C PHE A 246 -18.08 -26.70 -7.00
N ASP A 247 -18.66 -27.89 -6.81
CA ASP A 247 -17.98 -29.20 -6.89
C ASP A 247 -17.57 -29.56 -8.35
N LYS A 248 -17.72 -28.65 -9.31
CA LYS A 248 -17.48 -28.89 -10.74
C LYS A 248 -16.14 -28.36 -11.19
N LEU A 249 -15.09 -29.10 -10.88
CA LEU A 249 -13.94 -29.20 -11.78
C LEU A 249 -14.29 -30.23 -12.86
N GLN A 250 -15.01 -29.80 -13.89
CA GLN A 250 -15.37 -30.65 -15.02
C GLN A 250 -15.16 -29.96 -16.37
N GLU A 251 -14.24 -29.00 -16.43
CA GLU A 251 -13.65 -28.56 -17.70
C GLU A 251 -12.25 -29.20 -17.79
N PRO A 252 -12.04 -30.17 -18.71
CA PRO A 252 -10.71 -30.76 -18.92
C PRO A 252 -9.76 -29.64 -19.37
N GLY A 253 -8.78 -29.30 -18.54
CA GLY A 253 -7.75 -28.30 -18.85
C GLY A 253 -7.59 -27.15 -17.84
N ASN A 254 -8.46 -27.03 -16.82
CA ASN A 254 -8.35 -25.97 -15.80
C ASN A 254 -7.86 -26.50 -14.44
N SER A 255 -6.75 -27.26 -14.45
CA SER A 255 -6.08 -27.81 -13.25
C SER A 255 -5.09 -26.84 -12.60
N SER A 256 -5.06 -25.57 -13.00
CA SER A 256 -4.07 -24.57 -12.58
C SER A 256 -4.48 -23.70 -11.38
N ASN A 257 -5.73 -23.78 -10.93
CA ASN A 257 -6.18 -23.02 -9.77
C ASN A 257 -5.64 -23.65 -8.47
N PRO A 258 -4.75 -22.98 -7.71
CA PRO A 258 -4.16 -23.57 -6.51
C PRO A 258 -5.12 -23.66 -5.33
N HIS A 259 -6.33 -23.09 -5.44
CA HIS A 259 -7.28 -22.91 -4.35
C HIS A 259 -8.41 -23.92 -4.28
N LEU A 260 -8.25 -25.07 -4.94
CA LEU A 260 -9.31 -26.07 -5.00
C LEU A 260 -9.78 -26.48 -3.59
N PRO A 261 -11.08 -26.77 -3.40
CA PRO A 261 -11.55 -27.28 -2.12
C PRO A 261 -10.80 -28.56 -1.72
N THR A 262 -10.47 -28.70 -0.44
CA THR A 262 -9.88 -29.92 0.10
C THR A 262 -10.76 -31.14 -0.22
N GLY A 263 -10.18 -32.19 -0.80
CA GLY A 263 -10.92 -33.40 -1.19
C GLY A 263 -11.51 -33.35 -2.60
N THR A 264 -11.20 -32.32 -3.38
CA THR A 264 -11.44 -32.26 -4.82
C THR A 264 -10.94 -33.54 -5.51
N LEU A 265 -11.76 -34.12 -6.39
CA LEU A 265 -11.38 -35.26 -7.23
C LEU A 265 -11.19 -34.81 -8.68
N ASP A 266 -10.20 -35.38 -9.37
CA ASP A 266 -10.05 -35.21 -10.82
C ASP A 266 -11.09 -36.03 -11.61
N ALA A 267 -11.05 -35.93 -12.94
CA ALA A 267 -11.94 -36.69 -13.83
C ALA A 267 -11.80 -38.22 -13.70
N PHE A 268 -10.77 -38.71 -13.02
CA PHE A 268 -10.47 -40.12 -12.77
C PHE A 268 -10.79 -40.54 -11.33
N GLY A 269 -11.35 -39.64 -10.51
CA GLY A 269 -11.71 -39.91 -9.12
C GLY A 269 -10.51 -39.89 -8.16
N GLN A 270 -9.37 -39.33 -8.55
CA GLN A 270 -8.18 -39.17 -7.71
C GLN A 270 -8.21 -37.83 -6.98
N ALA A 271 -7.76 -37.81 -5.73
CA ALA A 271 -7.70 -36.57 -4.95
C ALA A 271 -6.67 -35.60 -5.55
N VAL A 272 -7.09 -34.37 -5.81
CA VAL A 272 -6.23 -33.27 -6.22
C VAL A 272 -5.82 -32.49 -4.96
N PRO A 273 -4.54 -32.48 -4.58
CA PRO A 273 -4.09 -31.69 -3.44
C PRO A 273 -4.15 -30.20 -3.79
N ALA A 274 -4.84 -29.41 -2.99
CA ALA A 274 -4.84 -27.96 -3.13
C ALA A 274 -3.54 -27.38 -2.56
N ALA A 275 -2.79 -26.67 -3.38
CA ALA A 275 -1.57 -25.97 -2.99
C ALA A 275 -1.82 -24.83 -1.98
N LEU A 276 -2.97 -24.16 -2.13
CA LEU A 276 -3.41 -23.01 -1.33
C LEU A 276 -4.89 -23.16 -0.98
N PRO A 277 -5.27 -24.11 -0.10
CA PRO A 277 -6.68 -24.41 0.19
C PRO A 277 -7.41 -23.15 0.64
N LEU A 278 -8.66 -22.99 0.18
CA LEU A 278 -9.43 -21.77 0.36
C LEU A 278 -10.89 -22.06 0.71
N GLU A 279 -11.42 -21.28 1.66
CA GLU A 279 -12.78 -21.36 2.16
C GLU A 279 -13.53 -20.03 1.96
N GLY A 280 -14.82 -20.13 1.62
CA GLY A 280 -15.72 -18.99 1.56
C GLY A 280 -16.15 -18.51 2.95
N ASN A 281 -15.73 -17.30 3.33
CA ASN A 281 -16.07 -16.64 4.59
C ASN A 281 -16.59 -15.21 4.36
N PRO A 282 -17.81 -15.04 3.80
CA PRO A 282 -18.38 -13.72 3.51
C PRO A 282 -18.60 -12.90 4.78
N ARG A 283 -18.87 -13.53 5.93
CA ARG A 283 -19.06 -12.82 7.21
C ARG A 283 -17.82 -12.01 7.56
N MET A 284 -16.66 -12.64 7.48
CA MET A 284 -15.40 -12.00 7.83
C MET A 284 -14.97 -11.03 6.73
N MET A 285 -14.94 -11.49 5.47
CA MET A 285 -14.34 -10.74 4.36
C MET A 285 -15.15 -9.54 3.87
N ARG A 286 -16.46 -9.48 4.17
CA ARG A 286 -17.33 -8.36 3.78
C ARG A 286 -17.71 -7.44 4.95
N SER A 287 -17.11 -7.63 6.11
CA SER A 287 -17.41 -6.90 7.34
C SER A 287 -16.25 -6.02 7.80
N SER A 288 -16.54 -4.88 8.41
CA SER A 288 -15.54 -4.02 9.08
C SER A 288 -14.74 -4.77 10.15
N GLU A 289 -15.27 -5.87 10.69
CA GLU A 289 -14.54 -6.76 11.61
C GLU A 289 -13.14 -7.11 11.08
N LEU A 290 -12.96 -7.25 9.75
CA LEU A 290 -11.67 -7.56 9.13
C LEU A 290 -10.60 -6.49 9.40
N CYS A 291 -11.01 -5.25 9.64
CA CYS A 291 -10.11 -4.12 9.85
C CYS A 291 -9.87 -3.84 11.34
N LEU A 292 -10.85 -4.15 12.19
CA LEU A 292 -10.95 -3.59 13.55
C LEU A 292 -9.91 -4.13 14.54
N GLY A 293 -9.35 -5.32 14.35
CA GLY A 293 -8.23 -5.78 15.18
C GLY A 293 -7.04 -4.82 15.16
N CYS A 294 -6.74 -4.23 13.99
CA CYS A 294 -5.66 -3.26 13.82
C CYS A 294 -6.13 -1.80 13.94
N HIS A 295 -7.38 -1.51 13.56
CA HIS A 295 -7.90 -0.14 13.41
C HIS A 295 -8.89 0.30 14.49
N HIS A 296 -9.28 -0.55 15.46
CA HIS A 296 -10.29 -0.15 16.44
C HIS A 296 -9.74 0.83 17.47
N LEU A 297 -8.80 0.37 18.31
CA LEU A 297 -8.31 1.14 19.45
C LEU A 297 -6.86 0.76 19.77
N ARG A 298 -6.01 1.76 20.00
CA ARG A 298 -4.68 1.60 20.60
C ARG A 298 -4.49 2.66 21.67
N PRO A 299 -4.53 2.33 22.97
CA PRO A 299 -4.22 3.28 24.02
C PRO A 299 -2.71 3.32 24.31
N ASN A 300 -2.30 4.32 25.08
CA ASN A 300 -1.01 4.35 25.75
C ASN A 300 -1.06 3.48 27.05
N PRO A 301 0.06 3.36 27.80
CA PRO A 301 0.09 2.59 29.05
C PRO A 301 -0.89 3.06 30.14
N GLN A 302 -1.32 4.33 30.09
CA GLN A 302 -2.27 4.94 31.02
C GLN A 302 -3.73 4.73 30.59
N GLY A 303 -3.97 4.13 29.42
CA GLY A 303 -5.31 3.89 28.88
C GLY A 303 -5.84 5.02 27.98
N VAL A 304 -5.06 6.07 27.75
CA VAL A 304 -5.45 7.19 26.89
C VAL A 304 -5.40 6.75 25.42
N PRO A 305 -6.46 6.93 24.63
CA PRO A 305 -6.46 6.55 23.22
C PRO A 305 -5.38 7.29 22.41
N LEU A 306 -4.56 6.55 21.67
CA LEU A 306 -3.64 7.08 20.67
C LEU A 306 -4.21 6.94 19.25
N CYS A 307 -4.99 5.88 19.03
CA CYS A 307 -5.84 5.66 17.86
C CYS A 307 -7.17 5.12 18.37
N ALA A 308 -8.29 5.59 17.83
CA ALA A 308 -9.63 5.24 18.28
C ALA A 308 -10.64 5.14 17.11
N THR A 309 -10.19 4.83 15.89
CA THR A 309 -11.06 4.86 14.70
C THR A 309 -12.30 3.96 14.83
N GLY A 310 -12.17 2.79 15.48
CA GLY A 310 -13.32 1.91 15.72
C GLY A 310 -14.35 2.54 16.67
N ASP A 311 -13.88 3.14 17.78
CA ASP A 311 -14.77 3.83 18.73
C ASP A 311 -15.44 5.04 18.05
N GLU A 312 -14.71 5.81 17.22
CA GLU A 312 -15.26 6.93 16.44
C GLU A 312 -16.39 6.47 15.47
N ILE A 313 -16.24 5.31 14.82
CA ILE A 313 -17.26 4.74 13.93
C ILE A 313 -18.47 4.24 14.72
N GLU A 314 -18.24 3.55 15.83
CA GLU A 314 -19.31 3.07 16.71
C GLU A 314 -20.17 4.23 17.22
N GLU A 315 -19.52 5.32 17.66
CA GLU A 315 -20.18 6.56 18.11
C GLU A 315 -20.98 7.25 17.00
N SER A 316 -20.53 7.18 15.74
CA SER A 316 -21.25 7.74 14.59
C SER A 316 -22.57 7.01 14.27
N GLY A 317 -22.72 5.75 14.71
CA GLY A 317 -23.84 4.88 14.36
C GLY A 317 -23.88 4.41 12.90
N SER A 318 -22.84 4.70 12.10
CA SER A 318 -22.75 4.31 10.70
C SER A 318 -22.80 2.79 10.53
N GLN A 319 -23.54 2.34 9.50
CA GLN A 319 -23.64 0.93 9.09
C GLN A 319 -22.82 0.63 7.83
N VAL A 320 -22.06 1.62 7.34
CA VAL A 320 -21.22 1.50 6.15
C VAL A 320 -19.97 0.70 6.52
N THR A 321 -19.62 -0.29 5.70
CA THR A 321 -18.43 -1.10 5.95
C THR A 321 -17.17 -0.35 5.55
N CYS A 322 -16.04 -0.64 6.21
CA CYS A 322 -14.75 -0.05 5.82
C CYS A 322 -14.45 -0.32 4.33
N GLN A 323 -14.75 -1.54 3.88
CA GLN A 323 -14.50 -1.99 2.51
C GLN A 323 -15.25 -1.17 1.46
N SER A 324 -16.48 -0.70 1.74
CA SER A 324 -17.22 0.04 0.70
C SER A 324 -16.55 1.36 0.31
N CYS A 325 -15.74 1.95 1.21
CA CYS A 325 -14.99 3.17 0.94
C CYS A 325 -13.51 2.89 0.62
N HIS A 326 -12.87 1.95 1.32
CA HIS A 326 -11.43 1.69 1.22
C HIS A 326 -11.06 0.54 0.27
N MET A 327 -12.02 -0.31 -0.08
CA MET A 327 -11.86 -1.39 -1.06
C MET A 327 -13.02 -1.40 -2.08
N PRO A 328 -13.33 -0.26 -2.71
CA PRO A 328 -14.45 -0.18 -3.64
C PRO A 328 -14.24 -1.15 -4.80
N ILE A 329 -15.33 -1.66 -5.36
CA ILE A 329 -15.25 -2.47 -6.57
C ILE A 329 -14.88 -1.56 -7.74
N ALA A 330 -13.72 -1.82 -8.34
CA ALA A 330 -13.23 -1.16 -9.55
C ALA A 330 -12.75 -2.25 -10.52
N ASP A 331 -13.06 -2.11 -11.80
CA ASP A 331 -12.67 -3.07 -12.84
C ASP A 331 -13.08 -4.53 -12.55
N GLY A 332 -14.19 -4.71 -11.82
CA GLY A 332 -14.78 -6.03 -11.53
C GLY A 332 -14.26 -6.73 -10.28
N PHE A 333 -13.32 -6.14 -9.52
CA PHE A 333 -12.80 -6.69 -8.26
C PHE A 333 -12.62 -5.61 -7.18
N ALA A 334 -12.42 -6.03 -5.93
CA ALA A 334 -12.20 -5.09 -4.82
C ALA A 334 -10.81 -4.44 -4.94
N ASN A 335 -10.76 -3.10 -4.89
CA ASN A 335 -9.50 -2.38 -4.89
C ASN A 335 -8.70 -2.64 -3.60
N HIS A 336 -7.40 -2.94 -3.73
CA HIS A 336 -6.49 -3.22 -2.61
C HIS A 336 -5.46 -2.11 -2.37
N SER A 337 -5.66 -0.92 -2.94
CA SER A 337 -4.81 0.24 -2.68
C SER A 337 -5.03 0.78 -1.26
N MET A 338 -6.25 0.62 -0.72
CA MET A 338 -6.61 0.91 0.68
C MET A 338 -6.12 2.31 1.12
N GLY A 339 -6.34 3.30 0.26
CA GLY A 339 -5.87 4.66 0.44
C GLY A 339 -6.37 5.32 1.72
N GLY A 340 -5.59 6.27 2.23
CA GLY A 340 -5.86 7.03 3.45
C GLY A 340 -5.04 8.32 3.46
N GLY A 341 -4.39 8.67 4.58
CA GLY A 341 -3.54 9.87 4.66
C GLY A 341 -2.34 9.88 3.71
N HIS A 342 -1.95 8.72 3.15
CA HIS A 342 -0.88 8.60 2.15
C HIS A 342 -1.37 8.76 0.69
N ASP A 343 -2.68 8.96 0.48
CA ASP A 343 -3.31 8.99 -0.84
C ASP A 343 -4.02 10.36 -1.04
N PRO A 344 -3.47 11.26 -1.88
CA PRO A 344 -4.08 12.56 -2.16
C PRO A 344 -5.49 12.46 -2.75
N ALA A 345 -5.77 11.45 -3.58
CA ALA A 345 -7.09 11.28 -4.18
C ALA A 345 -8.12 10.85 -3.11
N MET A 346 -7.72 10.04 -2.13
CA MET A 346 -8.57 9.71 -0.99
C MET A 346 -8.83 10.93 -0.10
N LEU A 347 -7.79 11.72 0.21
CA LEU A 347 -7.91 12.96 0.99
C LEU A 347 -8.88 13.95 0.33
N ALA A 348 -8.81 14.10 -1.00
CA ALA A 348 -9.67 15.01 -1.75
C ALA A 348 -11.17 14.65 -1.73
N ARG A 349 -11.52 13.41 -1.37
CA ARG A 349 -12.91 12.97 -1.22
C ARG A 349 -13.41 12.96 0.23
N ALA A 350 -12.52 13.20 1.19
CA ALA A 350 -12.83 13.05 2.62
C ALA A 350 -13.66 14.21 3.17
N VAL A 351 -13.50 15.42 2.62
CA VAL A 351 -14.14 16.65 3.10
C VAL A 351 -14.69 17.44 1.92
N VAL A 352 -15.86 18.05 2.11
CA VAL A 352 -16.37 19.09 1.22
C VAL A 352 -16.09 20.45 1.86
N LEU A 353 -15.39 21.32 1.12
CA LEU A 353 -15.03 22.67 1.55
C LEU A 353 -15.78 23.69 0.68
N THR A 354 -16.46 24.64 1.33
CA THR A 354 -17.05 25.80 0.65
C THR A 354 -16.74 27.09 1.43
N VAL A 355 -16.82 28.23 0.75
CA VAL A 355 -16.70 29.55 1.38
C VAL A 355 -17.88 30.40 0.94
N ASP A 356 -18.65 30.89 1.90
CA ASP A 356 -19.73 31.85 1.68
C ASP A 356 -19.23 33.24 2.05
N VAL A 357 -19.20 34.17 1.09
CA VAL A 357 -18.69 35.53 1.31
C VAL A 357 -19.83 36.54 1.23
N GLN A 358 -19.87 37.45 2.19
CA GLN A 358 -20.86 38.51 2.30
C GLN A 358 -20.17 39.85 2.57
N ALA A 359 -20.72 40.94 2.05
CA ALA A 359 -20.22 42.27 2.37
C ALA A 359 -20.38 42.55 3.87
N ASN A 360 -19.34 43.13 4.50
CA ASN A 360 -19.36 43.51 5.91
C ASN A 360 -18.63 44.85 6.10
N GLY A 361 -19.37 45.96 5.98
CA GLY A 361 -18.80 47.31 6.05
C GLY A 361 -17.83 47.58 4.91
N ASP A 362 -16.63 48.05 5.24
CA ASP A 362 -15.52 48.28 4.30
C ASP A 362 -14.75 46.99 3.92
N GLY A 363 -15.16 45.86 4.49
CA GLY A 363 -14.58 44.54 4.26
C GLY A 363 -15.62 43.48 3.94
N VAL A 364 -15.28 42.23 4.24
CA VAL A 364 -16.16 41.08 3.96
C VAL A 364 -16.16 40.11 5.13
N ARG A 365 -17.30 39.46 5.32
CA ARG A 365 -17.40 38.26 6.17
C ARG A 365 -17.27 37.04 5.29
N ALA A 366 -16.35 36.14 5.63
CA ALA A 366 -16.17 34.86 4.97
C ALA A 366 -16.49 33.72 5.95
N ASP A 367 -17.53 32.94 5.64
CA ASP A 367 -17.90 31.73 6.37
C ASP A 367 -17.32 30.52 5.64
N VAL A 368 -16.28 29.92 6.21
CA VAL A 368 -15.61 28.72 5.68
C VAL A 368 -16.30 27.49 6.25
N VAL A 369 -16.94 26.71 5.38
CA VAL A 369 -17.72 25.53 5.74
C VAL A 369 -16.93 24.28 5.39
N MET A 370 -16.74 23.42 6.38
CA MET A 370 -16.10 22.10 6.23
C MET A 370 -17.11 21.02 6.59
N GLN A 371 -17.40 20.13 5.66
CA GLN A 371 -18.25 18.95 5.88
C GLN A 371 -17.41 17.69 5.86
N ASN A 372 -17.28 17.03 7.01
CA ASN A 372 -16.71 15.68 7.08
C ASN A 372 -17.68 14.69 6.41
N GLN A 373 -17.21 13.96 5.39
CA GLN A 373 -18.01 12.93 4.71
C GLN A 373 -17.91 11.56 5.40
N LEU A 374 -17.03 11.44 6.39
CA LEU A 374 -16.58 10.17 6.94
C LEU A 374 -17.38 9.78 8.20
N PRO A 375 -17.58 8.47 8.45
CA PRO A 375 -18.18 7.96 9.68
C PRO A 375 -17.19 7.92 10.85
N HIS A 376 -15.98 8.43 10.68
CA HIS A 376 -14.97 8.59 11.71
C HIS A 376 -14.47 10.03 11.72
N LYS A 377 -13.62 10.38 12.68
CA LYS A 377 -13.06 11.73 12.73
C LYS A 377 -12.21 12.03 11.49
N MET A 378 -12.07 13.31 11.18
CA MET A 378 -11.12 13.78 10.17
C MET A 378 -10.13 14.76 10.82
N PRO A 379 -8.84 14.40 10.91
CA PRO A 379 -8.24 13.11 10.56
C PRO A 379 -8.37 12.04 11.66
N THR A 380 -8.69 10.79 11.31
CA THR A 380 -8.68 9.65 12.25
C THR A 380 -7.29 9.00 12.36
N GLY A 381 -7.14 8.01 13.24
CA GLY A 381 -5.99 7.11 13.29
C GLY A 381 -4.86 7.61 14.19
N ALA A 382 -3.67 7.81 13.62
CA ALA A 382 -2.49 8.18 14.40
C ALA A 382 -2.65 9.57 15.05
N PRO A 383 -2.18 9.77 16.29
CA PRO A 383 -2.50 10.97 17.08
C PRO A 383 -1.79 12.23 16.58
N PHE A 384 -0.83 12.08 15.65
CA PHE A 384 -0.04 13.16 15.07
C PHE A 384 -0.56 13.64 13.71
N ARG A 385 -1.64 13.04 13.18
CA ARG A 385 -2.32 13.58 11.99
C ARG A 385 -2.97 14.91 12.35
N ASN A 386 -2.82 15.90 11.48
CA ASN A 386 -3.39 17.23 11.69
C ASN A 386 -3.74 17.91 10.37
N ILE A 387 -4.62 18.91 10.43
CA ILE A 387 -5.02 19.73 9.28
C ILE A 387 -4.89 21.20 9.64
N GLN A 388 -4.37 21.99 8.70
CA GLN A 388 -4.40 23.46 8.77
C GLN A 388 -5.38 23.99 7.73
N VAL A 389 -6.24 24.94 8.10
CA VAL A 389 -7.22 25.59 7.21
C VAL A 389 -6.74 27.01 6.91
N ARG A 390 -6.08 27.21 5.78
CA ARG A 390 -5.60 28.53 5.36
C ARG A 390 -6.72 29.28 4.65
N VAL A 391 -6.94 30.52 5.05
CA VAL A 391 -7.89 31.44 4.41
C VAL A 391 -7.13 32.68 3.97
N THR A 392 -7.22 33.00 2.68
CA THR A 392 -6.47 34.09 2.06
C THR A 392 -7.41 34.97 1.24
N ALA A 393 -7.36 36.27 1.50
CA ALA A 393 -8.04 37.29 0.72
C ALA A 393 -7.08 37.83 -0.34
N LEU A 394 -7.47 37.78 -1.61
CA LEU A 394 -6.63 38.13 -2.76
C LEU A 394 -7.22 39.31 -3.53
N ASP A 395 -6.37 40.19 -4.05
CA ASP A 395 -6.78 41.20 -5.02
C ASP A 395 -7.02 40.61 -6.43
N ALA A 396 -7.45 41.43 -7.37
CA ALA A 396 -7.75 40.99 -8.75
C ALA A 396 -6.52 40.50 -9.53
N THR A 397 -5.31 40.79 -9.05
CA THR A 397 -4.04 40.34 -9.64
C THR A 397 -3.46 39.12 -8.92
N GLY A 398 -4.09 38.66 -7.84
CA GLY A 398 -3.66 37.51 -7.03
C GLY A 398 -2.70 37.86 -5.90
N ASN A 399 -2.50 39.14 -5.56
CA ASN A 399 -1.70 39.50 -4.38
C ASN A 399 -2.49 39.27 -3.10
N VAL A 400 -1.79 38.80 -2.06
CA VAL A 400 -2.37 38.62 -0.72
C VAL A 400 -2.65 39.98 -0.09
N LEU A 401 -3.92 40.23 0.22
CA LEU A 401 -4.37 41.39 1.00
C LEU A 401 -4.51 41.07 2.48
N TRP A 402 -4.87 39.82 2.81
CA TRP A 402 -5.05 39.34 4.17
C TRP A 402 -4.96 37.81 4.22
N GLN A 403 -4.52 37.26 5.35
CA GLN A 403 -4.54 35.82 5.64
C GLN A 403 -4.79 35.55 7.12
N ASN A 404 -5.40 34.41 7.45
CA ASN A 404 -5.73 34.06 8.85
C ASN A 404 -4.50 33.68 9.68
N PHE A 405 -3.41 33.21 9.05
CA PHE A 405 -2.11 33.01 9.69
C PHE A 405 -0.99 33.11 8.65
N GLU A 406 0.21 33.50 9.08
CA GLU A 406 1.39 33.57 8.22
C GLU A 406 2.24 32.31 8.31
N THR A 407 2.51 31.84 9.53
CA THR A 407 3.44 30.72 9.77
C THR A 407 2.72 29.43 10.08
N HIS A 408 1.85 29.42 11.10
CA HIS A 408 1.19 28.20 11.53
C HIS A 408 -0.13 28.46 12.28
N ALA A 409 -1.16 27.71 11.92
CA ALA A 409 -2.52 27.94 12.43
C ALA A 409 -2.61 27.82 13.96
N GLN A 410 -1.88 26.90 14.59
CA GLN A 410 -1.98 26.67 16.04
C GLN A 410 -1.72 27.92 16.90
N GLN A 411 -0.86 28.82 16.44
CA GLN A 411 -0.46 30.03 17.18
C GLN A 411 -1.28 31.25 16.79
N GLU A 412 -1.64 31.37 15.51
CA GLU A 412 -2.20 32.59 14.92
C GLU A 412 -3.71 32.49 14.64
N ALA A 413 -4.20 31.29 14.33
CA ALA A 413 -5.62 30.98 14.08
C ALA A 413 -5.99 29.60 14.66
N PRO A 414 -6.03 29.44 16.00
CA PRO A 414 -6.14 28.12 16.62
C PRO A 414 -7.42 27.35 16.26
N GLU A 415 -8.48 28.04 15.83
CA GLU A 415 -9.72 27.47 15.31
C GLU A 415 -9.55 26.80 13.93
N ALA A 416 -8.56 27.23 13.15
CA ALA A 416 -8.18 26.67 11.86
C ALA A 416 -7.19 25.51 11.95
N TYR A 417 -6.85 25.06 13.17
CA TYR A 417 -5.97 23.90 13.39
C TYR A 417 -6.77 22.72 13.93
N LEU A 418 -6.90 21.67 13.12
CA LEU A 418 -7.66 20.46 13.44
C LEU A 418 -6.67 19.35 13.81
N PHE A 419 -6.59 19.02 15.11
CA PHE A 419 -5.60 18.09 15.62
C PHE A 419 -6.06 17.43 16.91
N TYR A 420 -5.34 16.37 17.28
CA TYR A 420 -5.53 15.65 18.52
C TYR A 420 -4.35 15.90 19.46
N GLN A 421 -4.63 16.29 20.70
CA GLN A 421 -3.64 16.57 21.72
C GLN A 421 -3.81 15.64 22.91
N LEU A 422 -2.69 15.12 23.39
CA LEU A 422 -2.59 14.37 24.64
C LEU A 422 -2.13 15.30 25.75
N ALA A 423 -2.61 15.08 26.97
CA ALA A 423 -2.29 15.92 28.12
C ALA A 423 -1.96 15.12 29.38
N ASP A 424 -1.24 15.75 30.30
CA ASP A 424 -1.03 15.29 31.67
C ASP A 424 -2.21 15.67 32.58
N ASP A 425 -2.13 15.33 33.87
CA ASP A 425 -3.19 15.58 34.86
C ASP A 425 -3.46 17.08 35.09
N GLU A 426 -2.50 17.96 34.76
CA GLU A 426 -2.63 19.42 34.84
C GLU A 426 -3.23 20.01 33.56
N GLY A 427 -3.54 19.18 32.56
CA GLY A 427 -4.06 19.59 31.25
C GLY A 427 -2.99 20.15 30.32
N LYS A 428 -1.70 19.99 30.64
CA LYS A 428 -0.59 20.45 29.79
C LYS A 428 -0.27 19.42 28.72
N PRO A 429 0.21 19.84 27.53
CA PRO A 429 0.58 18.91 26.46
C PRO A 429 1.61 17.89 26.95
N ALA A 430 1.31 16.61 26.73
CA ALA A 430 2.14 15.50 27.19
C ALA A 430 2.50 14.54 26.05
N MET A 431 3.67 13.93 26.15
CA MET A 431 4.11 12.91 25.20
C MET A 431 3.25 11.64 25.35
N PRO A 432 2.97 10.91 24.25
CA PRO A 432 2.10 9.74 24.27
C PRO A 432 2.37 8.72 25.38
N PRO A 433 3.63 8.36 25.71
CA PRO A 433 3.88 7.35 26.73
C PRO A 433 3.60 7.75 28.18
N VAL A 434 3.40 9.05 28.46
CA VAL A 434 3.20 9.60 29.82
C VAL A 434 1.90 10.38 29.97
N ALA A 435 1.22 10.69 28.88
CA ALA A 435 -0.09 11.35 28.92
C ALA A 435 -1.10 10.53 29.73
N THR A 436 -1.93 11.21 30.51
CA THR A 436 -2.92 10.59 31.39
C THR A 436 -4.35 10.90 30.95
N GLN A 437 -4.53 11.86 30.04
CA GLN A 437 -5.83 12.19 29.48
C GLN A 437 -5.74 12.72 28.04
N VAL A 438 -6.90 12.77 27.40
CA VAL A 438 -7.07 13.54 26.16
C VAL A 438 -7.13 15.02 26.53
N GLY A 439 -6.31 15.83 25.86
CA GLY A 439 -6.35 17.27 25.95
C GLY A 439 -7.35 17.83 24.95
N ARG A 440 -6.88 18.76 24.10
CA ARG A 440 -7.69 19.33 23.03
C ARG A 440 -7.86 18.33 21.86
N ASP A 441 -9.09 18.06 21.46
CA ASP A 441 -9.43 17.41 20.18
C ASP A 441 -10.24 18.40 19.34
N SER A 442 -9.61 18.96 18.31
CA SER A 442 -10.26 19.91 17.37
C SER A 442 -10.48 19.30 16.00
N ARG A 443 -10.32 17.98 15.86
CA ARG A 443 -10.64 17.26 14.62
C ARG A 443 -12.11 17.44 14.26
N LEU A 444 -12.46 17.18 12.99
CA LEU A 444 -13.88 17.12 12.62
C LEU A 444 -14.47 15.82 13.18
N GLU A 445 -15.58 15.92 13.88
CA GLU A 445 -16.37 14.79 14.37
C GLU A 445 -16.98 14.01 13.17
N PRO A 446 -17.36 12.74 13.34
CA PRO A 446 -18.04 11.97 12.30
C PRO A 446 -19.22 12.75 11.72
N HIS A 447 -19.28 12.85 10.38
CA HIS A 447 -20.33 13.58 9.65
C HIS A 447 -20.54 15.05 10.04
N GLU A 448 -19.59 15.68 10.75
CA GLU A 448 -19.74 17.06 11.21
C GLU A 448 -19.74 18.07 10.06
N ARG A 449 -20.62 19.07 10.19
CA ARG A 449 -20.54 20.34 9.46
C ARG A 449 -20.01 21.43 10.38
N ARG A 450 -18.77 21.90 10.15
CA ARG A 450 -18.16 22.98 10.91
C ARG A 450 -18.07 24.26 10.08
N VAL A 451 -18.31 25.40 10.71
CA VAL A 451 -18.17 26.73 10.10
C VAL A 451 -17.17 27.54 10.90
N ILE A 452 -16.18 28.13 10.21
CA ILE A 452 -15.27 29.13 10.77
C ILE A 452 -15.54 30.45 10.05
N SER A 453 -15.87 31.49 10.79
CA SER A 453 -16.19 32.81 10.25
C SER A 453 -15.00 33.77 10.44
N TYR A 454 -14.64 34.50 9.38
CA TYR A 454 -13.62 35.53 9.39
C TYR A 454 -14.22 36.88 8.97
N ASP A 455 -14.00 37.91 9.80
CA ASP A 455 -14.23 39.30 9.42
C ASP A 455 -12.94 39.85 8.81
N ILE A 456 -12.91 39.94 7.48
CA ILE A 456 -11.76 40.36 6.69
C ILE A 456 -11.86 41.88 6.47
N PRO A 457 -10.92 42.69 6.98
CA PRO A 457 -11.04 44.15 7.05
C PRO A 457 -10.72 44.88 5.73
N VAL A 458 -10.75 44.15 4.61
CA VAL A 458 -10.42 44.64 3.27
C VAL A 458 -11.42 44.07 2.27
N GLN A 459 -11.57 44.72 1.11
CA GLN A 459 -12.40 44.24 0.01
C GLN A 459 -11.55 43.42 -0.99
N PRO A 460 -11.56 42.08 -0.94
CA PRO A 460 -10.83 41.28 -1.91
C PRO A 460 -11.59 41.14 -3.23
N ALA A 461 -10.90 40.64 -4.26
CA ALA A 461 -11.55 40.10 -5.45
C ALA A 461 -11.94 38.62 -5.26
N VAL A 462 -11.14 37.89 -4.48
CA VAL A 462 -11.32 36.45 -4.19
C VAL A 462 -11.01 36.18 -2.73
N VAL A 463 -11.84 35.35 -2.08
CA VAL A 463 -11.46 34.68 -0.83
C VAL A 463 -11.21 33.20 -1.14
N ARG A 464 -10.00 32.73 -0.88
CA ARG A 464 -9.57 31.34 -1.06
C ARG A 464 -9.48 30.66 0.31
N ALA A 465 -10.03 29.46 0.42
CA ALA A 465 -9.78 28.56 1.54
C ALA A 465 -9.05 27.30 1.04
N GLU A 466 -8.05 26.85 1.80
CA GLU A 466 -7.24 25.66 1.53
C GLU A 466 -7.18 24.81 2.80
N MET A 467 -7.53 23.53 2.69
CA MET A 467 -7.29 22.56 3.76
C MET A 467 -6.02 21.76 3.45
N LEU A 468 -5.07 21.80 4.37
CA LEU A 468 -3.74 21.20 4.24
C LEU A 468 -3.58 20.05 5.25
N TYR A 469 -3.52 18.82 4.78
CA TYR A 469 -3.31 17.62 5.59
C TYR A 469 -1.82 17.40 5.86
N ASN A 470 -1.47 17.12 7.12
CA ASN A 470 -0.12 16.72 7.49
C ASN A 470 -0.13 15.32 8.09
N LEU A 471 0.81 14.49 7.62
CA LEU A 471 1.02 13.17 8.20
C LEU A 471 1.56 13.29 9.63
N VAL A 472 2.46 14.21 9.92
CA VAL A 472 3.09 14.32 11.23
C VAL A 472 3.07 15.76 11.74
N PHE A 473 3.36 15.95 13.02
CA PHE A 473 3.63 17.29 13.55
C PHE A 473 4.97 17.83 13.02
N GLU A 474 5.07 19.15 12.89
CA GLU A 474 6.25 19.83 12.34
C GLU A 474 7.56 19.44 13.05
N GLY A 475 7.52 19.36 14.39
CA GLY A 475 8.68 18.99 15.20
C GLY A 475 9.19 17.55 15.00
N MET A 476 8.44 16.69 14.32
CA MET A 476 8.88 15.33 13.99
C MET A 476 9.69 15.28 12.69
N LYS A 477 9.47 16.22 11.76
CA LYS A 477 9.98 16.14 10.38
C LYS A 477 11.50 16.00 10.29
N PRO A 478 12.33 16.80 11.03
CA PRO A 478 13.78 16.72 10.89
C PRO A 478 14.34 15.32 11.18
N ARG A 479 13.78 14.64 12.18
CA ARG A 479 14.21 13.30 12.60
C ARG A 479 13.73 12.18 11.67
N ILE A 480 12.65 12.42 10.92
CA ILE A 480 12.19 11.49 9.89
C ILE A 480 13.06 11.63 8.64
N MET A 481 13.46 12.85 8.28
CA MET A 481 14.39 13.11 7.16
C MET A 481 15.80 12.52 7.39
N GLU A 482 16.17 12.20 8.63
CA GLU A 482 17.39 11.41 8.89
C GLU A 482 17.26 9.94 8.42
N LEU A 483 16.06 9.47 8.09
CA LEU A 483 15.74 8.09 7.72
C LEU A 483 15.31 7.92 6.25
N THR A 484 15.05 9.02 5.52
CA THR A 484 14.56 8.98 4.15
C THR A 484 14.98 10.21 3.36
N ASP A 485 15.18 10.04 2.06
CA ASP A 485 15.42 11.13 1.10
C ASP A 485 14.11 11.60 0.42
N ASP A 486 12.97 11.01 0.78
CA ASP A 486 11.65 11.38 0.26
C ASP A 486 11.12 12.65 0.96
N GLU A 487 11.42 13.81 0.37
CA GLU A 487 10.95 15.11 0.86
C GLU A 487 9.42 15.26 0.75
N GLU A 488 8.80 14.70 -0.30
CA GLU A 488 7.36 14.78 -0.55
C GLU A 488 6.53 14.07 0.53
N LEU A 489 7.11 13.07 1.21
CA LEU A 489 6.45 12.36 2.30
C LEU A 489 5.96 13.30 3.41
N LEU A 490 6.71 14.36 3.70
CA LEU A 490 6.47 15.24 4.85
C LEU A 490 5.86 16.59 4.47
N GLU A 491 5.68 16.85 3.19
CA GLU A 491 5.02 18.06 2.72
C GLU A 491 3.53 18.09 3.10
N PRO A 492 2.99 19.27 3.46
CA PRO A 492 1.54 19.44 3.62
C PRO A 492 0.82 19.13 2.31
N ARG A 493 -0.25 18.34 2.38
CA ARG A 493 -1.01 17.91 1.21
C ARG A 493 -2.31 18.68 1.10
N LEU A 494 -2.52 19.35 -0.03
CA LEU A 494 -3.79 20.01 -0.31
C LEU A 494 -4.90 18.97 -0.44
N MET A 495 -5.83 18.95 0.52
CA MET A 495 -7.00 18.06 0.47
C MET A 495 -8.21 18.72 -0.19
N ALA A 496 -8.39 20.02 0.00
CA ALA A 496 -9.54 20.74 -0.53
C ALA A 496 -9.16 22.20 -0.73
N ILE A 497 -9.71 22.79 -1.79
CA ILE A 497 -9.57 24.20 -2.11
C ILE A 497 -10.92 24.72 -2.60
N TYR A 498 -11.26 25.94 -2.18
CA TYR A 498 -12.44 26.64 -2.66
C TYR A 498 -12.14 28.13 -2.81
N GLU A 499 -12.58 28.71 -3.92
CA GLU A 499 -12.48 30.15 -4.19
C GLU A 499 -13.87 30.76 -4.32
N ALA A 500 -14.19 31.69 -3.43
CA ALA A 500 -15.36 32.52 -3.53
C ALA A 500 -15.00 33.87 -4.14
N LYS A 501 -15.71 34.23 -5.21
CA LYS A 501 -15.65 35.58 -5.81
C LYS A 501 -16.74 36.43 -5.18
N LEU A 502 -16.42 37.72 -4.99
CA LEU A 502 -17.37 38.74 -4.54
C LEU A 502 -18.26 39.24 -5.67
#